data_AF-A0A509EKK7-F1
#
_entry.id   AF-A0A509EKK7-F1
#
_cell.length_a   1.000
_cell.length_b   1.000
_cell.length_c   1.000
_cell.angle_alpha   90.00
_cell.angle_beta   90.00
_cell.angle_gamma   90.00
#
_symmetry.space_group_name_H-M   'P 1'
#
loop_
_entity.id
_entity.type
_entity.pdbx_description
1 polymer ?
#
loop_
_entity_poly.entity_id
_entity_poly.type
_entity_poly.pdbx_seq_one_letter_code
_entity_poly.pdbx_strand_id
1 'polypeptide(L)'
;MLAREAETRGLPPAIADAVAYVESGYDAGAVGGVGELGLMQVRPTTAAMLGHTGPAGALLDPATNIRFGVAYLAQAWKLAQGDLCRTLMKYRAGHGEERMSPRSATYCQRVRVRLAAADASLAGAALSSFQGGVRGIPAARLTERDPRSAIARRLWAEHAARVRGIGARIDRIMGGG
;
A
#
# COMPACT_ATOMS: atom_id res chain seq x y z
N MET A 1 -12.83 -0.14 3.44
CA MET A 1 -12.20 -0.27 4.79
C MET A 1 -10.69 0.01 4.80
N LEU A 2 -9.86 -0.80 4.14
CA LEU A 2 -8.40 -0.61 4.11
C LEU A 2 -7.97 0.76 3.58
N ALA A 3 -8.53 1.17 2.43
CA ALA A 3 -8.22 2.47 1.84
C ALA A 3 -8.56 3.62 2.79
N ARG A 4 -9.77 3.60 3.35
CA ARG A 4 -10.23 4.57 4.36
C ARG A 4 -9.28 4.64 5.56
N GLU A 5 -8.88 3.51 6.14
CA GLU A 5 -7.96 3.47 7.28
C GLU A 5 -6.57 4.04 6.94
N ALA A 6 -6.10 3.85 5.69
CA ALA A 6 -4.85 4.43 5.24
C ALA A 6 -4.97 5.96 5.09
N GLU A 7 -6.08 6.44 4.51
CA GLU A 7 -6.35 7.88 4.34
C GLU A 7 -6.42 8.61 5.67
N THR A 8 -7.13 8.06 6.66
CA THR A 8 -7.24 8.68 8.00
C THR A 8 -5.88 8.84 8.69
N ARG A 9 -4.88 8.06 8.29
CA ARG A 9 -3.53 8.06 8.87
C ARG A 9 -2.49 8.78 8.01
N GLY A 10 -2.89 9.33 6.87
CA GLY A 10 -2.01 10.03 5.93
C GLY A 10 -1.07 9.08 5.16
N LEU A 11 -1.44 7.80 5.04
CA LEU A 11 -0.75 6.82 4.21
C LEU A 11 -1.45 6.73 2.85
N PRO A 12 -0.73 6.79 1.71
CA PRO A 12 -1.33 6.55 0.41
C PRO A 12 -2.02 5.19 0.34
N PRO A 13 -3.32 5.10 0.01
CA PRO A 13 -4.09 3.85 0.04
C PRO A 13 -3.51 2.73 -0.82
N ALA A 14 -2.94 3.07 -1.97
CA ALA A 14 -2.29 2.11 -2.85
C ALA A 14 -1.10 1.41 -2.20
N ILE A 15 -0.38 2.07 -1.28
CA ILE A 15 0.72 1.43 -0.54
C ILE A 15 0.16 0.39 0.43
N ALA A 16 -0.90 0.72 1.17
CA ALA A 16 -1.55 -0.23 2.08
C ALA A 16 -2.12 -1.44 1.32
N ASP A 17 -2.76 -1.19 0.18
CA ASP A 17 -3.32 -2.26 -0.68
C ASP A 17 -2.21 -3.18 -1.21
N ALA A 18 -1.15 -2.59 -1.75
CA ALA A 18 -0.02 -3.34 -2.28
C ALA A 18 0.69 -4.14 -1.18
N VAL A 19 0.82 -3.60 0.02
CA VAL A 19 1.36 -4.34 1.18
C VAL A 19 0.45 -5.51 1.54
N ALA A 20 -0.86 -5.31 1.72
CA ALA A 20 -1.79 -6.40 2.06
C ALA A 20 -1.75 -7.54 1.02
N TYR A 21 -1.64 -7.21 -0.27
CA TYR A 21 -1.46 -8.21 -1.31
C TYR A 21 -0.11 -8.95 -1.21
N VAL A 22 0.99 -8.23 -0.98
CA VAL A 22 2.33 -8.82 -0.90
C VAL A 22 2.50 -9.68 0.36
N GLU A 23 1.82 -9.33 1.44
CA GLU A 23 1.86 -10.04 2.72
C GLU A 23 1.11 -11.37 2.68
N SER A 24 -0.16 -11.37 2.26
CA SER A 24 -0.98 -12.59 2.30
C SER A 24 -1.82 -12.85 1.06
N GLY A 25 -1.73 -12.00 0.02
CA GLY A 25 -2.66 -12.08 -1.11
C GLY A 25 -4.10 -11.78 -0.72
N TYR A 26 -4.30 -10.97 0.32
CA TYR A 26 -5.60 -10.69 0.95
C TYR A 26 -6.25 -11.87 1.70
N ASP A 27 -5.46 -12.89 2.08
CA ASP A 27 -5.93 -13.94 2.98
C ASP A 27 -5.95 -13.44 4.44
N ALA A 28 -7.13 -13.40 5.04
CA ALA A 28 -7.34 -13.02 6.44
C ALA A 28 -7.03 -14.17 7.42
N GLY A 29 -7.03 -15.41 6.95
CA GLY A 29 -6.67 -16.61 7.72
C GLY A 29 -5.18 -16.92 7.71
N ALA A 30 -4.38 -16.15 6.97
CA ALA A 30 -2.95 -16.42 6.78
C ALA A 30 -2.16 -16.37 8.10
N VAL A 31 -1.32 -17.38 8.32
CA VAL A 31 -0.39 -17.47 9.44
C VAL A 31 1.03 -17.57 8.89
N GLY A 32 1.85 -16.57 9.20
CA GLY A 32 3.24 -16.48 8.77
C GLY A 32 4.17 -17.38 9.57
N GLY A 33 5.33 -17.71 8.98
CA GLY A 33 6.28 -18.66 9.55
C GLY A 33 6.95 -18.18 10.86
N VAL A 34 6.89 -16.88 11.19
CA VAL A 34 7.38 -16.36 12.47
C VAL A 34 6.26 -15.85 13.39
N GLY A 35 5.02 -16.27 13.11
CA GLY A 35 3.84 -15.96 13.94
C GLY A 35 3.13 -14.66 13.54
N GLU A 36 3.33 -14.17 12.33
CA GLU A 36 2.50 -13.11 11.76
C GLU A 36 1.08 -13.60 11.46
N LEU A 37 0.09 -12.71 11.54
CA LEU A 37 -1.32 -13.08 11.38
C LEU A 37 -2.04 -12.16 10.39
N GLY A 38 -2.94 -12.75 9.60
CA GLY A 38 -3.96 -12.09 8.79
C GLY A 38 -3.46 -11.30 7.59
N LEU A 39 -4.34 -10.42 7.10
CA LEU A 39 -4.22 -9.69 5.81
C LEU A 39 -2.88 -8.99 5.60
N MET A 40 -2.36 -8.37 6.64
CA MET A 40 -1.14 -7.57 6.59
C MET A 40 0.01 -8.23 7.36
N GLN A 41 -0.16 -9.52 7.73
CA GLN A 41 0.84 -10.31 8.46
C GLN A 41 1.37 -9.54 9.69
N VAL A 42 0.45 -9.13 10.56
CA VAL A 42 0.77 -8.37 11.77
C VAL A 42 1.26 -9.32 12.85
N ARG A 43 2.42 -9.02 13.46
CA ARG A 43 2.91 -9.74 14.64
C ARG A 43 2.09 -9.36 15.88
N PRO A 44 1.72 -10.30 16.76
CA PRO A 44 1.03 -9.99 18.01
C PRO A 44 1.75 -8.96 18.87
N THR A 45 3.09 -9.03 18.94
CA THR A 45 3.92 -8.04 19.66
C THR A 45 3.81 -6.64 19.06
N THR A 46 3.74 -6.53 17.73
CA THR A 46 3.51 -5.26 17.04
C THR A 46 2.14 -4.67 17.36
N ALA A 47 1.09 -5.50 17.33
CA ALA A 47 -0.25 -5.05 17.69
C ALA A 47 -0.32 -4.59 19.16
N ALA A 48 0.34 -5.32 20.07
CA ALA A 48 0.41 -4.97 21.49
C ALA A 48 1.11 -3.62 21.72
N MET A 49 2.22 -3.33 21.02
CA MET A 49 2.88 -2.01 21.06
C MET A 49 1.94 -0.87 20.62
N LEU A 50 0.95 -1.17 19.78
CA LEU A 50 -0.05 -0.22 19.29
C LEU A 50 -1.35 -0.23 20.12
N GLY A 51 -1.37 -0.93 21.25
CA GLY A 51 -2.49 -0.94 22.19
C GLY A 51 -3.52 -2.06 21.98
N HIS A 52 -3.22 -3.10 21.19
CA HIS A 52 -4.05 -4.30 21.15
C HIS A 52 -3.97 -5.06 22.48
N THR A 53 -5.11 -5.25 23.13
CA THR A 53 -5.22 -5.98 24.41
C THR A 53 -5.96 -7.32 24.28
N GLY A 54 -6.48 -7.63 23.08
CA GLY A 54 -7.18 -8.87 22.80
C GLY A 54 -6.24 -10.06 22.57
N PRO A 55 -6.79 -11.27 22.38
CA PRO A 55 -6.00 -12.44 22.04
C PRO A 55 -5.31 -12.27 20.68
N ALA A 56 -4.20 -12.97 20.46
CA ALA A 56 -3.47 -12.93 19.20
C ALA A 56 -4.36 -13.29 18.00
N GLY A 57 -5.22 -14.29 18.15
CA GLY A 57 -6.17 -14.72 17.11
C GLY A 57 -7.15 -13.64 16.65
N ALA A 58 -7.36 -12.57 17.43
CA ALA A 58 -8.14 -11.42 16.97
C ALA A 58 -7.50 -10.71 15.77
N LEU A 59 -6.20 -10.91 15.51
CA LEU A 59 -5.54 -10.40 14.30
C LEU A 59 -5.92 -11.17 13.02
N LEU A 60 -6.66 -12.28 13.11
CA LEU A 60 -7.25 -12.95 11.95
C LEU A 60 -8.58 -12.28 11.53
N ASP A 61 -9.16 -11.42 12.36
CA ASP A 61 -10.28 -10.57 11.96
C ASP A 61 -9.77 -9.46 11.01
N PRO A 62 -10.32 -9.33 9.80
CA PRO A 62 -9.88 -8.34 8.81
C PRO A 62 -9.85 -6.90 9.34
N ALA A 63 -10.86 -6.47 10.09
CA ALA A 63 -10.98 -5.10 10.56
C ALA A 63 -9.91 -4.77 11.60
N THR A 64 -9.71 -5.68 12.55
CA THR A 64 -8.66 -5.60 13.56
C THR A 64 -7.27 -5.63 12.92
N ASN A 65 -7.05 -6.53 11.96
CA ASN A 65 -5.79 -6.64 11.26
C ASN A 65 -5.45 -5.36 10.48
N ILE A 66 -6.40 -4.83 9.71
CA ILE A 66 -6.25 -3.58 8.96
C ILE A 66 -5.95 -2.41 9.90
N ARG A 67 -6.69 -2.30 11.01
CA ARG A 67 -6.47 -1.24 12.01
C ARG A 67 -5.01 -1.21 12.49
N PHE A 68 -4.46 -2.35 12.91
CA PHE A 68 -3.11 -2.41 13.45
C PHE A 68 -2.02 -2.43 12.37
N GLY A 69 -2.23 -3.16 11.28
CA GLY A 69 -1.29 -3.22 10.15
C GLY A 69 -1.11 -1.87 9.46
N VAL A 70 -2.22 -1.18 9.17
CA VAL A 70 -2.16 0.17 8.59
C VAL A 70 -1.61 1.18 9.59
N ALA A 71 -1.94 1.07 10.88
CA ALA A 71 -1.33 1.91 11.93
C ALA A 71 0.20 1.81 11.94
N TYR A 72 0.73 0.57 11.92
CA TYR A 72 2.16 0.32 11.90
C TYR A 72 2.81 0.82 10.61
N LEU A 73 2.21 0.53 9.46
CA LEU A 73 2.71 0.99 8.16
C LEU A 73 2.71 2.52 8.03
N ALA A 74 1.69 3.19 8.57
CA ALA A 74 1.62 4.65 8.56
C ALA A 74 2.67 5.30 9.47
N GLN A 75 3.01 4.68 10.61
CA GLN A 75 4.12 5.13 11.44
C GLN A 75 5.46 4.97 10.71
N ALA A 76 5.69 3.82 10.05
CA ALA A 76 6.86 3.61 9.20
C ALA A 76 6.95 4.67 8.07
N TRP A 77 5.83 5.01 7.44
CA TRP A 77 5.75 6.01 6.38
C TRP A 77 6.20 7.40 6.85
N LYS A 78 5.74 7.80 8.05
CA LYS A 78 6.16 9.06 8.68
C LYS A 78 7.64 9.06 9.02
N LEU A 79 8.14 7.99 9.64
CA LEU A 79 9.57 7.85 9.99
C LEU A 79 10.48 7.82 8.77
N ALA A 80 9.99 7.30 7.64
CA ALA A 80 10.69 7.29 6.37
C ALA A 80 10.54 8.60 5.58
N GLN A 81 9.80 9.59 6.09
CA GLN A 81 9.52 10.86 5.40
C GLN A 81 8.91 10.66 4.00
N GLY A 82 8.08 9.63 3.85
CA GLY A 82 7.45 9.29 2.58
C GLY A 82 8.34 8.55 1.57
N ASP A 83 9.53 8.09 1.95
CA ASP A 83 10.31 7.19 1.12
C ASP A 83 9.70 5.78 1.14
N LEU A 84 9.26 5.27 -0.01
CA LEU A 84 8.60 3.98 -0.14
C LEU A 84 9.47 2.82 0.36
N CYS A 85 10.72 2.70 -0.10
CA CYS A 85 11.52 1.54 0.27
C CYS A 85 11.97 1.58 1.73
N ARG A 86 12.29 2.74 2.30
CA ARG A 86 12.57 2.89 3.74
C ARG A 86 11.33 2.60 4.57
N THR A 87 10.14 2.99 4.12
CA THR A 87 8.87 2.62 4.76
C THR A 87 8.70 1.11 4.83
N LEU A 88 8.85 0.43 3.70
CA LEU A 88 8.66 -1.01 3.59
C LEU A 88 9.73 -1.80 4.36
N MET A 89 10.96 -1.30 4.39
CA MET A 89 12.02 -1.81 5.25
C MET A 89 11.62 -1.71 6.73
N LYS A 90 11.16 -0.54 7.19
CA LYS A 90 10.73 -0.31 8.58
C LYS A 90 9.47 -1.08 8.96
N TYR A 91 8.59 -1.35 8.00
CA TYR A 91 7.41 -2.20 8.22
C TYR A 91 7.84 -3.65 8.45
N ARG A 92 8.67 -4.20 7.56
CA ARG A 92 9.10 -5.59 7.58
C ARG A 92 10.09 -5.90 8.72
N ALA A 93 11.09 -5.03 8.92
CA ALA A 93 12.21 -5.28 9.82
C ALA A 93 12.06 -4.59 11.19
N GLY A 94 11.04 -3.74 11.34
CA GLY A 94 10.82 -2.93 12.53
C GLY A 94 11.25 -1.47 12.33
N HIS A 95 10.59 -0.56 13.05
CA HIS A 95 10.74 0.89 12.85
C HIS A 95 12.14 1.45 13.11
N GLY A 96 12.93 0.77 13.95
CA GLY A 96 14.32 1.13 14.23
C GLY A 96 15.33 0.67 13.17
N GLU A 97 14.90 -0.09 12.15
CA GLU A 97 15.79 -0.47 11.06
C GLU A 97 16.17 0.77 10.24
N GLU A 98 17.46 0.93 9.98
CA GLU A 98 18.03 2.04 9.22
C GLU A 98 18.81 1.58 7.99
N ARG A 99 19.14 0.27 7.90
CA ARG A 99 19.95 -0.30 6.84
C ARG A 99 19.11 -1.17 5.92
N MET A 100 19.14 -0.85 4.63
CA MET A 100 18.48 -1.65 3.61
C MET A 100 19.15 -3.03 3.47
N SER A 101 18.50 -4.07 4.00
CA SER A 101 18.92 -5.46 3.79
C SER A 101 18.50 -5.98 2.41
N PRO A 102 19.15 -7.03 1.87
CA PRO A 102 18.70 -7.67 0.63
C PRO A 102 17.23 -8.13 0.69
N ARG A 103 16.78 -8.67 1.83
CA ARG A 103 15.37 -9.07 2.02
C ARG A 103 14.42 -7.88 1.95
N SER A 104 14.81 -6.75 2.54
CA SER A 104 14.01 -5.52 2.51
C SER A 104 13.98 -4.90 1.09
N ALA A 105 15.08 -4.99 0.34
CA ALA A 105 15.12 -4.57 -1.05
C ALA A 105 14.20 -5.42 -1.94
N THR A 106 14.25 -6.75 -1.81
CA THR A 106 13.34 -7.67 -2.50
C THR A 106 11.89 -7.40 -2.15
N TYR A 107 11.60 -7.16 -0.87
CA TYR A 107 10.26 -6.81 -0.42
C TYR A 107 9.78 -5.47 -1.04
N CYS A 108 10.63 -4.44 -1.07
CA CYS A 108 10.31 -3.19 -1.77
C CYS A 108 10.00 -3.43 -3.26
N GLN A 109 10.79 -4.27 -3.93
CA GLN A 109 10.59 -4.56 -5.35
C GLN A 109 9.24 -5.25 -5.60
N ARG A 110 8.85 -6.22 -4.77
CA ARG A 110 7.53 -6.88 -4.86
C ARG A 110 6.38 -5.88 -4.76
N VAL A 111 6.46 -4.94 -3.81
CA VAL A 111 5.43 -3.89 -3.64
C VAL A 111 5.44 -2.92 -4.83
N ARG A 112 6.61 -2.53 -5.36
CA ARG A 112 6.70 -1.67 -6.56
C ARG A 112 6.05 -2.32 -7.79
N VAL A 113 6.27 -3.62 -7.98
CA VAL A 113 5.62 -4.37 -9.07
C VAL A 113 4.09 -4.33 -8.91
N ARG A 114 3.58 -4.52 -7.69
CA ARG A 114 2.15 -4.46 -7.40
C ARG A 114 1.57 -3.05 -7.65
N LEU A 115 2.26 -2.00 -7.21
CA LEU A 115 1.86 -0.62 -7.46
C LEU A 115 1.82 -0.29 -8.96
N ALA A 116 2.83 -0.72 -9.72
CA ALA A 116 2.86 -0.52 -11.17
C ALA A 116 1.74 -1.27 -11.89
N ALA A 117 1.43 -2.50 -11.46
CA ALA A 117 0.32 -3.27 -12.01
C ALA A 117 -1.04 -2.60 -11.73
N ALA A 118 -1.21 -2.03 -10.53
CA ALA A 118 -2.39 -1.25 -10.19
C ALA A 118 -2.51 -0.01 -11.08
N ASP A 119 -1.43 0.76 -11.24
CA ASP A 119 -1.39 1.92 -12.15
C ASP A 119 -1.75 1.56 -13.60
N ALA A 120 -1.18 0.47 -14.12
CA ALA A 120 -1.48 -0.01 -15.46
C ALA A 120 -2.95 -0.42 -15.62
N SER A 121 -3.52 -1.08 -14.61
CA SER A 121 -4.92 -1.49 -14.60
C SER A 121 -5.86 -0.28 -14.62
N LEU A 122 -5.48 0.79 -13.91
CA LEU A 122 -6.24 2.04 -13.89
C LEU A 122 -6.08 2.84 -15.17
N ALA A 123 -4.88 2.88 -15.74
CA ALA A 123 -4.65 3.49 -17.05
C ALA A 123 -5.48 2.76 -18.11
N GLY A 124 -5.50 1.42 -18.08
CA GLY A 124 -6.37 0.61 -18.94
C GLY A 124 -7.85 0.92 -18.74
N ALA A 125 -8.34 0.94 -17.49
CA ALA A 125 -9.73 1.28 -17.18
C ALA A 125 -10.10 2.72 -17.59
N ALA A 126 -9.19 3.68 -17.41
CA ALA A 126 -9.36 5.07 -17.81
C ALA A 126 -9.41 5.19 -19.33
N LEU A 127 -8.51 4.52 -20.06
CA LEU A 127 -8.49 4.49 -21.53
C LEU A 127 -9.75 3.81 -22.09
N SER A 128 -10.19 2.68 -21.51
CA SER A 128 -11.46 2.04 -21.89
C SER A 128 -12.67 2.93 -21.61
N SER A 129 -12.60 3.77 -20.56
CA SER A 129 -13.65 4.76 -20.26
C SER A 129 -13.55 6.02 -21.13
N PHE A 130 -12.37 6.29 -21.71
CA PHE A 130 -12.11 7.40 -22.63
C PHE A 130 -12.38 7.06 -24.10
N GLN A 131 -12.48 5.78 -24.46
CA GLN A 131 -12.80 5.33 -25.82
C GLN A 131 -14.26 5.61 -26.26
N GLY A 132 -15.02 6.36 -25.45
CA GLY A 132 -16.22 7.09 -25.88
C GLY A 132 -15.94 8.31 -26.79
N GLY A 133 -14.67 8.67 -27.01
CA GLY A 133 -14.27 9.61 -28.05
C GLY A 133 -12.91 10.26 -27.78
N VAL A 134 -11.95 10.09 -28.69
CA VAL A 134 -10.99 11.12 -29.18
C VAL A 134 -10.06 10.45 -30.20
N ARG A 135 -10.02 11.03 -31.40
CA ARG A 135 -9.02 10.78 -32.45
C ARG A 135 -7.72 11.52 -32.09
N GLY A 136 -6.59 10.80 -32.12
CA GLY A 136 -5.25 11.30 -32.43
C GLY A 136 -4.47 12.07 -31.34
N ILE A 137 -3.51 11.40 -30.69
CA ILE A 137 -2.32 12.05 -30.10
C ILE A 137 -1.09 11.15 -30.33
N PRO A 138 0.03 11.65 -30.88
CA PRO A 138 1.23 10.85 -31.08
C PRO A 138 2.10 10.81 -29.82
N ALA A 139 2.69 9.63 -29.57
CA ALA A 139 3.58 9.37 -28.42
C ALA A 139 4.99 9.92 -28.68
N ALA A 140 5.50 10.75 -27.77
CA ALA A 140 6.91 11.13 -27.79
C ALA A 140 7.54 11.18 -26.38
N ARG A 141 8.53 10.28 -26.23
CA ARG A 141 9.78 10.40 -25.46
C ARG A 141 9.72 10.32 -23.92
N LEU A 142 9.97 9.10 -23.42
CA LEU A 142 10.41 8.83 -22.06
C LEU A 142 11.94 8.95 -22.00
N THR A 143 12.47 9.98 -21.34
CA THR A 143 13.89 10.02 -20.92
C THR A 143 13.98 10.29 -19.43
N GLU A 144 14.58 9.32 -18.74
CA GLU A 144 15.21 9.29 -17.40
C GLU A 144 14.68 10.13 -16.23
N ARG A 145 14.42 9.44 -15.11
CA ARG A 145 13.88 9.97 -13.86
C ARG A 145 14.99 10.34 -12.87
N ASP A 146 15.11 11.64 -12.57
CA ASP A 146 15.65 12.11 -11.30
C ASP A 146 14.53 12.07 -10.22
N PRO A 147 14.68 11.26 -9.15
CA PRO A 147 13.68 11.11 -8.10
C PRO A 147 13.42 12.37 -7.25
N ARG A 148 14.21 13.45 -7.39
CA ARG A 148 14.04 14.70 -6.61
C ARG A 148 13.31 15.83 -7.35
N SER A 149 12.95 15.64 -8.62
CA SER A 149 12.35 16.69 -9.44
C SER A 149 10.94 17.09 -8.98
N ALA A 150 10.59 18.37 -9.12
CA ALA A 150 9.23 18.88 -8.87
C ALA A 150 8.17 18.19 -9.73
N ILE A 151 8.58 17.70 -10.91
CA ILE A 151 7.76 16.90 -11.81
C ILE A 151 7.44 15.54 -11.18
N ALA A 152 8.40 14.86 -10.54
CA ALA A 152 8.15 13.61 -9.82
C ALA A 152 7.14 13.81 -8.68
N ARG A 153 7.26 14.89 -7.90
CA ARG A 153 6.27 15.23 -6.83
C ARG A 153 4.86 15.48 -7.39
N ARG A 154 4.77 16.17 -8.52
CA ARG A 154 3.49 16.44 -9.20
C ARG A 154 2.87 15.16 -9.74
N LEU A 155 3.66 14.31 -10.41
CA LEU A 155 3.21 13.01 -10.90
C LEU A 155 2.77 12.09 -9.76
N TRP A 156 3.44 12.15 -8.60
CA TRP A 156 3.03 11.44 -7.39
C TRP A 156 1.75 12.00 -6.76
N ALA A 157 1.57 13.32 -6.72
CA ALA A 157 0.33 13.94 -6.25
C ALA A 157 -0.86 13.60 -7.18
N GLU A 158 -0.63 13.58 -8.49
CA GLU A 158 -1.60 13.16 -9.51
C GLU A 158 -1.89 11.65 -9.41
N HIS A 159 -0.89 10.81 -9.15
CA HIS A 159 -1.08 9.39 -8.85
C HIS A 159 -1.89 9.18 -7.57
N ALA A 160 -1.58 9.91 -6.49
CA ALA A 160 -2.34 9.86 -5.25
C ALA A 160 -3.81 10.29 -5.45
N ALA A 161 -4.07 11.28 -6.31
CA ALA A 161 -5.44 11.66 -6.69
C ALA A 161 -6.17 10.57 -7.47
N ARG A 162 -5.48 9.87 -8.37
CA ARG A 162 -6.04 8.71 -9.10
C ARG A 162 -6.35 7.54 -8.18
N VAL A 163 -5.46 7.26 -7.22
CA VAL A 163 -5.64 6.21 -6.20
C VAL A 163 -6.86 6.46 -5.32
N ARG A 164 -7.12 7.71 -4.92
CA ARG A 164 -8.36 8.10 -4.22
C ARG A 164 -9.62 7.78 -5.03
N GLY A 165 -9.56 7.92 -6.36
CA GLY A 165 -10.66 7.55 -7.26
C GLY A 165 -10.97 6.05 -7.26
N ILE A 166 -9.98 5.19 -6.99
CA ILE A 166 -10.16 3.72 -6.87
C ILE A 166 -10.81 3.36 -5.55
N GLY A 167 -10.36 3.99 -4.45
CA GLY A 167 -10.94 3.78 -3.12
C GLY A 167 -12.45 3.98 -3.14
N ALA A 168 -12.91 5.05 -3.79
CA ALA A 168 -14.33 5.35 -3.97
C ALA A 168 -15.11 4.30 -4.79
N ARG A 169 -14.43 3.55 -5.67
CA ARG A 169 -15.03 2.48 -6.47
C ARG A 169 -15.05 1.14 -5.72
N ILE A 170 -14.04 0.85 -4.90
CA ILE A 170 -13.98 -0.33 -4.03
C ILE A 170 -15.02 -0.21 -2.90
N ASP A 171 -15.14 0.96 -2.27
CA ASP A 171 -16.15 1.16 -1.22
C ASP A 171 -17.59 1.03 -1.76
N ARG A 172 -17.82 1.28 -3.07
CA ARG A 172 -19.11 1.03 -3.74
C ARG A 172 -19.40 -0.47 -3.97
N ILE A 173 -18.37 -1.26 -4.24
CA ILE A 173 -18.49 -2.72 -4.39
C ILE A 173 -18.67 -3.40 -3.03
N MET A 174 -18.02 -2.86 -1.99
CA MET A 174 -18.06 -3.40 -0.63
C MET A 174 -19.23 -2.88 0.22
N GLY A 175 -20.00 -1.88 -0.26
CA GLY A 175 -21.11 -1.25 0.46
C GLY A 175 -22.50 -1.47 -0.17
N GLY A 176 -22.59 -2.31 -1.21
CA GLY A 176 -23.86 -2.73 -1.82
C GLY A 176 -24.26 -4.12 -1.33
N GLY A 177 -24.85 -4.19 -0.15
CA GLY A 177 -25.45 -5.38 0.46
C GLY A 177 -26.50 -4.95 1.47
#